data_AF-A0A7L8V2N9-F1
#
_entry.id   AF-A0A7L8V2N9-F1
#
_cell.length_a   1.000
_cell.length_b   1.000
_cell.length_c   1.000
_cell.angle_alpha   90.00
_cell.angle_beta   90.00
_cell.angle_gamma   90.00
#
_symmetry.space_group_name_H-M   'P 1'
#
loop_
_entity.id
_entity.type
_entity.pdbx_description
1 polymer ?
#
loop_
_entity_poly.entity_id
_entity_poly.type
_entity_poly.pdbx_seq_one_letter_code
_entity_poly.pdbx_strand_id
1 'polypeptide(L)'
;MSGLIIFPIFIVYVGVGVLILNFILKLFKKQIAKVWIILIVVVFPFWDVIAGYGILGIIKLTAKPTIYEYPQRDEDGRIESVGESLTRGFVSTETLSDSQRLNNFKKKFNNKISDFIEFNSDVYDEDNKRLIVKINFKQNDKPYEIIEQSQARYIGKFITDVEDTTFLGFGIDKSIVEIHDTKENKIIAIAPTIGVSTNLYMEWVRQKIFFLVSSGGGRAMIYIDSIVTAQELRKELFTDIKGIR
;
A
#
# COMPACT_ATOMS: atom_id res chain seq x y z
N MET A 1 31.34 5.85 8.45
CA MET A 1 32.61 5.72 7.71
C MET A 1 32.50 4.67 6.59
N SER A 2 31.46 4.72 5.76
CA SER A 2 31.20 3.69 4.73
C SER A 2 31.21 4.21 3.29
N GLY A 3 31.16 5.52 3.06
CA GLY A 3 31.12 6.10 1.70
C GLY A 3 32.45 6.09 0.93
N LEU A 4 33.59 6.15 1.63
CA LEU A 4 34.92 6.28 1.01
C LEU A 4 35.47 4.98 0.39
N ILE A 5 35.07 3.81 0.93
CA ILE A 5 35.48 2.49 0.39
C ILE A 5 34.57 2.06 -0.79
N ILE A 6 33.38 2.64 -0.89
CA ILE A 6 32.44 2.35 -2.00
C ILE A 6 32.93 2.97 -3.31
N PHE A 7 33.62 4.12 -3.26
CA PHE A 7 34.03 4.86 -4.45
C PHE A 7 35.03 4.08 -5.34
N PRO A 8 36.09 3.44 -4.81
CA PRO A 8 37.00 2.60 -5.61
C PRO A 8 36.30 1.38 -6.22
N ILE A 9 35.41 0.72 -5.46
CA ILE A 9 34.67 -0.46 -5.92
C ILE A 9 33.70 -0.08 -7.04
N PHE A 10 33.05 1.09 -6.93
CA PHE A 10 32.18 1.62 -7.98
C PHE A 10 32.96 1.93 -9.26
N ILE A 11 34.15 2.54 -9.17
CA ILE A 11 35.01 2.78 -10.34
C ILE A 11 35.41 1.47 -11.02
N VAL A 12 35.75 0.43 -10.25
CA VAL A 12 36.05 -0.90 -10.80
C VAL A 12 34.82 -1.48 -11.49
N TYR A 13 33.64 -1.37 -10.88
CA TYR A 13 32.40 -1.91 -11.44
C TYR A 13 31.98 -1.19 -12.74
N VAL A 14 32.08 0.15 -12.77
CA VAL A 14 31.85 0.96 -13.97
C VAL A 14 32.91 0.65 -15.03
N GLY A 15 34.17 0.50 -14.65
CA GLY A 15 35.26 0.14 -15.57
C GLY A 15 35.04 -1.23 -16.21
N VAL A 16 34.65 -2.23 -15.43
CA VAL A 16 34.28 -3.57 -15.93
C VAL A 16 33.04 -3.49 -16.80
N GLY A 17 32.02 -2.72 -16.41
CA GLY A 17 30.83 -2.48 -17.22
C GLY A 17 31.14 -1.84 -18.58
N VAL A 18 32.04 -0.86 -18.61
CA VAL A 18 32.51 -0.21 -19.85
C VAL A 18 33.34 -1.18 -20.70
N LEU A 19 34.17 -2.03 -20.09
CA LEU A 19 34.95 -3.04 -20.81
C LEU A 19 34.05 -4.10 -21.45
N ILE A 20 33.09 -4.63 -20.70
CA ILE A 20 32.08 -5.58 -21.20
C ILE A 20 31.25 -4.92 -22.30
N LEU A 21 30.79 -3.67 -22.09
CA LEU A 21 30.07 -2.91 -23.09
C LEU A 21 30.91 -2.73 -24.35
N ASN A 22 32.17 -2.31 -24.25
CA ASN A 22 33.06 -2.18 -25.41
C ASN A 22 33.29 -3.50 -26.14
N PHE A 23 33.40 -4.61 -25.42
CA PHE A 23 33.54 -5.94 -26.01
C PHE A 23 32.29 -6.33 -26.79
N ILE A 24 31.11 -6.11 -26.20
CA ILE A 24 29.82 -6.35 -26.86
C ILE A 24 29.64 -5.40 -28.07
N LEU A 25 29.93 -4.11 -27.93
CA LEU A 25 29.85 -3.14 -29.02
C LEU A 25 30.80 -3.44 -30.19
N LYS A 26 31.93 -4.12 -29.94
CA LYS A 26 32.84 -4.62 -30.99
C LYS A 26 32.27 -5.82 -31.75
N LEU A 27 31.51 -6.68 -31.09
CA LEU A 27 30.85 -7.83 -31.72
C LEU A 27 29.74 -7.41 -32.69
N PHE A 28 29.14 -6.23 -32.50
CA PHE A 28 28.04 -5.75 -33.34
C PHE A 28 28.45 -4.54 -34.20
N LYS A 29 28.78 -4.80 -35.47
CA LYS A 29 29.24 -3.78 -36.44
C LYS A 29 28.18 -2.72 -36.81
N LYS A 30 26.89 -2.96 -36.57
CA LYS A 30 25.80 -2.01 -36.93
C LYS A 30 25.46 -1.09 -35.75
N GLN A 31 25.45 0.23 -35.98
CA GLN A 31 25.09 1.24 -34.95
C GLN A 31 23.73 0.97 -34.29
N ILE A 32 22.76 0.42 -35.04
CA ILE A 32 21.44 0.03 -34.50
C ILE A 32 21.59 -1.02 -33.38
N ALA A 33 22.45 -2.04 -33.56
CA ALA A 33 22.67 -3.07 -32.55
C ALA A 33 23.32 -2.50 -31.28
N LYS A 34 24.15 -1.45 -31.41
CA LYS A 34 24.77 -0.75 -30.27
C LYS A 34 23.73 -0.06 -29.39
N VAL A 35 22.77 0.62 -30.00
CA VAL A 35 21.66 1.30 -29.29
C VAL A 35 20.80 0.27 -28.55
N TRP A 36 20.44 -0.83 -29.22
CA TRP A 36 19.67 -1.92 -28.59
C TRP A 36 20.41 -2.55 -27.40
N ILE A 37 21.72 -2.75 -27.49
CA ILE A 37 22.52 -3.30 -26.40
C ILE A 37 22.57 -2.35 -25.21
N ILE A 38 22.79 -1.05 -25.43
CA ILE A 38 22.78 -0.05 -24.35
C ILE A 38 21.40 -0.03 -23.70
N LEU A 39 20.33 -0.06 -24.49
CA LEU A 39 18.97 -0.11 -23.99
C LEU A 39 18.74 -1.37 -23.15
N ILE A 40 19.18 -2.54 -23.60
CA ILE A 40 19.10 -3.79 -22.84
C ILE A 40 19.89 -3.66 -21.55
N VAL A 41 21.15 -3.22 -21.58
CA VAL A 41 21.99 -3.08 -20.36
C VAL A 41 21.40 -2.10 -19.35
N VAL A 42 20.74 -1.03 -19.82
CA VAL A 42 20.10 -0.03 -18.94
C VAL A 42 18.75 -0.52 -18.40
N VAL A 43 17.96 -1.25 -19.19
CA VAL A 43 16.62 -1.72 -18.82
C VAL A 43 16.68 -3.05 -18.06
N PHE A 44 17.69 -3.88 -18.29
CA PHE A 44 17.83 -5.20 -17.69
C PHE A 44 17.82 -5.19 -16.15
N PRO A 45 18.46 -4.24 -15.44
CA PRO A 45 18.32 -4.14 -13.98
C PRO A 45 16.88 -3.92 -13.47
N PHE A 46 15.96 -3.55 -14.36
CA PHE A 46 14.56 -3.23 -14.08
C PHE A 46 13.57 -4.12 -14.82
N TRP A 47 14.02 -5.17 -15.53
CA TRP A 47 13.14 -5.97 -16.39
C TRP A 47 12.02 -6.65 -15.59
N ASP A 48 12.33 -7.07 -14.36
CA ASP A 48 11.42 -7.76 -13.47
C ASP A 48 10.36 -6.82 -12.88
N VAL A 49 10.69 -5.55 -12.70
CA VAL A 49 9.73 -4.49 -12.34
C VAL A 49 8.73 -4.27 -13.45
N ILE A 50 9.22 -4.15 -14.68
CA ILE A 50 8.39 -3.94 -15.87
C ILE A 50 7.49 -5.16 -16.08
N ALA A 51 8.05 -6.36 -15.97
CA ALA A 51 7.30 -7.61 -16.05
C ALA A 51 6.25 -7.72 -14.93
N GLY A 52 6.60 -7.38 -13.70
CA GLY A 52 5.68 -7.39 -12.56
C GLY A 52 4.52 -6.41 -12.72
N TYR A 53 4.77 -5.18 -13.20
CA TYR A 53 3.70 -4.24 -13.56
C TYR A 53 2.84 -4.75 -14.74
N GLY A 54 3.44 -5.43 -15.71
CA GLY A 54 2.72 -6.06 -16.81
C GLY A 54 1.77 -7.17 -16.33
N ILE A 55 2.27 -8.07 -15.47
CA ILE A 55 1.47 -9.13 -14.84
C ILE A 55 0.35 -8.51 -14.01
N LEU A 56 0.66 -7.52 -13.16
CA LEU A 56 -0.33 -6.80 -12.37
C LEU A 56 -1.41 -6.18 -13.26
N GLY A 57 -1.01 -5.53 -14.37
CA GLY A 57 -1.90 -4.93 -15.35
C GLY A 57 -2.88 -5.91 -15.97
N ILE A 58 -2.41 -7.09 -16.38
CA ILE A 58 -3.26 -8.16 -16.90
C ILE A 58 -4.24 -8.64 -15.83
N ILE A 59 -3.74 -8.84 -14.61
CA ILE A 59 -4.56 -9.28 -13.48
C ILE A 59 -5.63 -8.24 -13.14
N LYS A 60 -5.33 -6.93 -13.20
CA LYS A 60 -6.33 -5.86 -12.97
C LYS A 60 -7.53 -5.97 -13.90
N LEU A 61 -7.33 -6.42 -15.14
CA LEU A 61 -8.42 -6.53 -16.12
C LEU A 61 -9.41 -7.63 -15.73
N THR A 62 -8.94 -8.68 -15.06
CA THR A 62 -9.75 -9.83 -14.64
C THR A 62 -10.27 -9.72 -13.20
N ALA A 63 -9.51 -9.06 -12.33
CA ALA A 63 -9.82 -8.91 -10.91
C ALA A 63 -10.59 -7.60 -10.71
N LYS A 64 -11.92 -7.69 -10.68
CA LYS A 64 -12.81 -6.55 -10.41
C LYS A 64 -13.43 -6.67 -9.01
N PRO A 65 -13.64 -5.55 -8.32
CA PRO A 65 -14.43 -5.55 -7.10
C PRO A 65 -15.90 -5.86 -7.42
N THR A 66 -16.56 -6.54 -6.49
CA THR A 66 -18.00 -6.81 -6.52
C THR A 66 -18.65 -5.99 -5.41
N ILE A 67 -19.54 -5.07 -5.79
CA ILE A 67 -20.36 -4.30 -4.86
C ILE A 67 -21.76 -4.91 -4.85
N TYR A 68 -22.17 -5.43 -3.70
CA TYR A 68 -23.53 -5.91 -3.49
C TYR A 68 -24.44 -4.76 -3.09
N GLU A 69 -23.94 -3.90 -2.18
CA GLU A 69 -24.68 -2.77 -1.65
C GLU A 69 -23.76 -1.58 -1.33
N TYR A 70 -24.31 -0.37 -1.43
CA TYR A 70 -23.63 0.84 -1.00
C TYR A 70 -23.88 1.13 0.48
N PRO A 71 -22.94 1.81 1.17
CA PRO A 71 -23.15 2.25 2.55
C PRO A 71 -24.42 3.09 2.68
N GLN A 72 -25.24 2.77 3.67
CA GLN A 72 -26.44 3.53 4.00
C GLN A 72 -26.05 4.91 4.54
N ARG A 73 -26.81 5.91 4.10
CA ARG A 73 -26.61 7.31 4.48
C ARG A 73 -27.85 7.82 5.21
N ASP A 74 -27.62 8.68 6.20
CA ASP A 74 -28.67 9.43 6.89
C ASP A 74 -29.30 10.50 5.98
N GLU A 75 -30.30 11.22 6.50
CA GLU A 75 -31.00 12.29 5.78
C GLU A 75 -30.05 13.42 5.33
N ASP A 76 -28.92 13.60 6.03
CA ASP A 76 -27.88 14.57 5.72
C ASP A 76 -26.82 14.02 4.73
N GLY A 77 -27.00 12.80 4.24
CA GLY A 77 -26.08 12.14 3.31
C GLY A 77 -24.80 11.61 3.96
N ARG A 78 -24.75 11.48 5.29
CA ARG A 78 -23.61 10.98 6.07
C ARG A 78 -23.77 9.50 6.39
N ILE A 79 -22.66 8.78 6.50
CA ILE A 79 -22.66 7.39 6.98
C ILE A 79 -22.59 7.35 8.50
N GLU A 80 -23.12 6.29 9.10
CA GLU A 80 -23.25 6.16 10.56
C GLU A 80 -21.88 6.21 11.27
N SER A 81 -20.99 5.27 10.95
CA SER A 81 -19.64 5.18 11.52
C SER A 81 -18.71 4.34 10.66
N VAL A 82 -17.39 4.56 10.82
CA VAL A 82 -16.33 3.90 10.05
C VAL A 82 -15.25 3.36 10.97
N GLY A 83 -14.90 2.09 10.78
CA GLY A 83 -13.92 1.36 11.57
C GLY A 83 -12.48 1.67 11.20
N GLU A 84 -11.58 1.40 12.14
CA GLU A 84 -10.13 1.55 12.01
C GLU A 84 -9.56 0.84 10.77
N SER A 85 -10.11 -0.33 10.44
CA SER A 85 -9.74 -1.16 9.29
C SER A 85 -9.95 -0.50 7.93
N LEU A 86 -10.79 0.54 7.86
CA LEU A 86 -11.04 1.35 6.66
C LEU A 86 -10.34 2.70 6.72
N THR A 87 -9.89 3.13 7.89
CA THR A 87 -9.17 4.38 8.05
C THR A 87 -7.68 4.19 7.83
N ARG A 88 -7.05 5.16 7.17
CA ARG A 88 -5.58 5.19 7.11
C ARG A 88 -5.05 6.06 8.21
N GLY A 89 -4.15 5.46 8.98
CA GLY A 89 -3.25 6.18 9.85
C GLY A 89 -3.38 5.78 11.29
N PHE A 90 -2.68 6.56 12.07
CA PHE A 90 -2.51 6.39 13.48
C PHE A 90 -2.86 7.73 14.11
N VAL A 91 -3.61 7.69 15.19
CA VAL A 91 -3.93 8.90 15.95
C VAL A 91 -3.35 8.72 17.34
N SER A 92 -2.42 9.61 17.67
CA SER A 92 -1.86 9.65 19.02
C SER A 92 -2.87 10.24 19.99
N THR A 93 -2.98 9.62 21.16
CA THR A 93 -3.77 10.15 22.28
C THR A 93 -3.33 11.56 22.71
N GLU A 94 -2.04 11.90 22.58
CA GLU A 94 -1.54 13.27 22.81
C GLU A 94 -2.08 14.27 21.78
N THR A 95 -2.35 13.83 20.55
CA THR A 95 -2.96 14.70 19.54
C THR A 95 -4.42 14.99 19.85
N LEU A 96 -5.08 14.09 20.60
CA LEU A 96 -6.49 14.21 20.96
C LEU A 96 -6.71 14.96 22.28
N SER A 97 -5.70 15.04 23.15
CA SER A 97 -5.74 15.88 24.36
C SER A 97 -5.72 17.38 24.05
N ASP A 98 -5.17 17.78 22.89
CA ASP A 98 -5.27 19.13 22.36
C ASP A 98 -6.67 19.38 21.76
N SER A 99 -7.49 20.15 22.47
CA SER A 99 -8.86 20.50 22.06
C SER A 99 -8.94 21.16 20.68
N GLN A 100 -7.94 21.94 20.27
CA GLN A 100 -7.93 22.60 18.97
C GLN A 100 -7.66 21.59 17.85
N ARG A 101 -6.69 20.69 18.05
CA ARG A 101 -6.38 19.60 17.10
C ARG A 101 -7.54 18.63 16.96
N LEU A 102 -8.14 18.21 18.07
CA LEU A 102 -9.32 17.37 18.09
C LEU A 102 -10.49 18.00 17.33
N ASN A 103 -10.78 19.28 17.57
CA ASN A 103 -11.87 19.97 16.87
C ASN A 103 -11.60 20.11 15.37
N ASN A 104 -10.37 20.40 14.96
CA ASN A 104 -9.97 20.41 13.56
C ASN A 104 -10.11 19.04 12.92
N PHE A 105 -9.77 17.98 13.66
CA PHE A 105 -9.95 16.60 13.22
C PHE A 105 -11.43 16.27 13.03
N LYS A 106 -12.28 16.55 14.02
CA LYS A 106 -13.73 16.32 13.94
C LYS A 106 -14.34 17.03 12.73
N LYS A 107 -13.97 18.30 12.49
CA LYS A 107 -14.46 19.08 11.33
C LYS A 107 -14.16 18.44 9.98
N LYS A 108 -13.07 17.68 9.86
CA LYS A 108 -12.68 17.00 8.61
C LYS A 108 -13.64 15.88 8.22
N PHE A 109 -14.31 15.25 9.19
CA PHE A 109 -15.11 14.04 8.99
C PHE A 109 -16.60 14.21 9.33
N ASN A 110 -16.96 15.16 10.21
CA ASN A 110 -18.33 15.35 10.70
C ASN A 110 -19.36 15.72 9.60
N ASN A 111 -18.88 16.23 8.46
CA ASN A 111 -19.73 16.50 7.29
C ASN A 111 -20.03 15.24 6.46
N LYS A 112 -19.46 14.08 6.83
CA LYS A 112 -19.52 12.83 6.07
C LYS A 112 -19.84 11.62 6.92
N ILE A 113 -19.57 11.68 8.22
CA ILE A 113 -19.82 10.62 9.18
C ILE A 113 -20.61 11.22 10.35
N SER A 114 -21.70 10.57 10.75
CA SER A 114 -22.66 11.13 11.70
C SER A 114 -22.24 10.95 13.15
N ASP A 115 -21.75 9.76 13.52
CA ASP A 115 -21.63 9.38 14.92
C ASP A 115 -20.17 9.40 15.38
N PHE A 116 -19.34 8.52 14.82
CA PHE A 116 -17.95 8.40 15.20
C PHE A 116 -17.08 7.77 14.10
N ILE A 117 -15.77 7.94 14.25
CA ILE A 117 -14.75 7.31 13.41
C ILE A 117 -13.69 6.67 14.31
N GLU A 118 -13.18 5.52 13.90
CA GLU A 118 -12.19 4.74 14.65
C GLU A 118 -10.83 4.75 13.95
N PHE A 119 -9.74 4.76 14.72
CA PHE A 119 -8.36 4.72 14.24
C PHE A 119 -7.49 3.84 15.13
N ASN A 120 -6.38 3.35 14.58
CA ASN A 120 -5.32 2.74 15.41
C ASN A 120 -4.67 3.79 16.33
N SER A 121 -4.35 3.38 17.56
CA SER A 121 -3.78 4.26 18.60
C SER A 121 -2.32 3.92 18.97
N ASP A 122 -1.68 4.81 19.75
CA ASP A 122 -0.38 4.57 20.44
C ASP A 122 -0.50 3.57 21.58
N VAL A 123 -1.71 3.29 22.03
CA VAL A 123 -1.95 2.53 23.23
C VAL A 123 -2.00 1.06 22.87
N TYR A 124 -1.34 0.25 23.69
CA TYR A 124 -1.29 -1.19 23.54
C TYR A 124 -1.97 -1.84 24.74
N ASP A 125 -2.62 -2.98 24.51
CA ASP A 125 -3.11 -3.86 25.58
C ASP A 125 -1.95 -4.67 26.20
N GLU A 126 -2.29 -5.51 27.17
CA GLU A 126 -1.34 -6.40 27.86
C GLU A 126 -0.67 -7.42 26.92
N ASP A 127 -1.31 -7.74 25.78
CA ASP A 127 -0.82 -8.65 24.75
C ASP A 127 0.04 -7.93 23.68
N ASN A 128 0.37 -6.65 23.87
CA ASN A 128 1.01 -5.79 22.87
C ASN A 128 0.22 -5.63 21.55
N LYS A 129 -1.10 -5.78 21.58
CA LYS A 129 -1.98 -5.43 20.46
C LYS A 129 -2.36 -3.96 20.58
N ARG A 130 -2.43 -3.28 19.44
CA ARG A 130 -2.85 -1.87 19.41
C ARG A 130 -4.32 -1.76 19.70
N LEU A 131 -4.66 -0.85 20.61
CA LEU A 131 -6.03 -0.46 20.89
C LEU A 131 -6.54 0.53 19.84
N ILE A 132 -7.85 0.63 19.75
CA ILE A 132 -8.57 1.49 18.81
C ILE A 132 -8.98 2.75 19.55
N VAL A 133 -8.78 3.91 18.93
CA VAL A 133 -9.35 5.16 19.40
C VAL A 133 -10.59 5.49 18.59
N LYS A 134 -11.72 5.61 19.29
CA LYS A 134 -13.02 6.02 18.76
C LYS A 134 -13.26 7.49 19.06
N ILE A 135 -13.42 8.30 18.01
CA ILE A 135 -13.58 9.75 18.13
C ILE A 135 -15.06 10.07 17.87
N ASN A 136 -15.75 10.56 18.91
CA ASN A 136 -17.18 10.84 18.87
C ASN A 136 -17.43 12.27 18.36
N PHE A 137 -18.31 12.43 17.36
CA PHE A 137 -18.63 13.76 16.82
C PHE A 137 -19.69 14.50 17.64
N LYS A 138 -20.64 13.76 18.24
CA LYS A 138 -21.78 14.33 18.99
C LYS A 138 -21.52 14.50 20.49
N GLN A 139 -20.56 13.76 21.06
CA GLN A 139 -20.26 13.82 22.50
C GLN A 139 -19.12 14.80 22.78
N ASN A 140 -19.41 15.83 23.58
CA ASN A 140 -18.43 16.82 24.01
C ASN A 140 -17.72 16.42 25.31
N ASP A 141 -18.42 15.75 26.23
CA ASP A 141 -17.86 15.38 27.53
C ASP A 141 -16.89 14.19 27.45
N LYS A 142 -17.08 13.31 26.47
CA LYS A 142 -16.17 12.20 26.11
C LYS A 142 -15.89 12.23 24.61
N PRO A 143 -15.00 13.15 24.17
CA PRO A 143 -14.80 13.40 22.75
C PRO A 143 -14.08 12.26 22.03
N TYR A 144 -13.40 11.38 22.78
CA TYR A 144 -12.87 10.11 22.30
C TYR A 144 -12.85 9.07 23.41
N GLU A 145 -12.77 7.80 23.03
CA GLU A 145 -12.60 6.66 23.93
C GLU A 145 -11.62 5.65 23.33
N ILE A 146 -10.99 4.83 24.18
CA ILE A 146 -10.09 3.75 23.77
C ILE A 146 -10.87 2.44 23.93
N ILE A 147 -10.92 1.64 22.87
CA ILE A 147 -11.66 0.39 22.80
C ILE A 147 -10.77 -0.73 22.24
N GLU A 148 -11.08 -1.97 22.59
CA GLU A 148 -10.33 -3.16 22.13
C GLU A 148 -10.82 -3.68 20.78
N GLN A 149 -12.11 -3.51 20.50
CA GLN A 149 -12.76 -4.02 19.29
C GLN A 149 -13.57 -2.92 18.61
N SER A 150 -13.55 -2.92 17.28
CA SER A 150 -14.32 -2.00 16.46
C SER A 150 -15.80 -2.09 16.77
N GLN A 151 -16.44 -0.94 16.98
CA GLN A 151 -17.88 -0.81 17.15
C GLN A 151 -18.53 -0.15 15.94
N ALA A 152 -17.75 0.18 14.91
CA ALA A 152 -18.24 0.86 13.73
C ALA A 152 -19.20 -0.02 12.92
N ARG A 153 -20.13 0.65 12.23
CA ARG A 153 -21.07 0.02 11.31
C ARG A 153 -20.35 -0.57 10.10
N TYR A 154 -19.42 0.17 9.51
CA TYR A 154 -18.67 -0.28 8.35
C TYR A 154 -17.23 -0.61 8.71
N ILE A 155 -16.83 -1.86 8.50
CA ILE A 155 -15.48 -2.36 8.76
C ILE A 155 -14.93 -3.12 7.54
N GLY A 156 -13.61 -3.14 7.39
CA GLY A 156 -12.91 -3.94 6.40
C GLY A 156 -12.29 -5.18 7.04
N LYS A 157 -12.46 -6.35 6.42
CA LYS A 157 -11.75 -7.58 6.79
C LYS A 157 -10.82 -7.98 5.67
N PHE A 158 -9.57 -8.25 6.01
CA PHE A 158 -8.58 -8.77 5.07
C PHE A 158 -8.47 -10.27 5.30
N ILE A 159 -8.83 -11.04 4.27
CA ILE A 159 -8.77 -12.50 4.28
C ILE A 159 -7.56 -12.91 3.44
N THR A 160 -6.53 -13.42 4.12
CA THR A 160 -5.34 -13.97 3.51
C THR A 160 -5.50 -15.49 3.49
N ASP A 161 -6.07 -16.03 2.43
CA ASP A 161 -6.34 -17.47 2.36
C ASP A 161 -6.09 -18.04 0.96
N VAL A 162 -5.11 -17.50 0.25
CA VAL A 162 -4.88 -17.89 -1.14
C VAL A 162 -3.42 -18.26 -1.33
N GLU A 163 -3.21 -19.52 -1.70
CA GLU A 163 -1.93 -20.16 -1.98
C GLU A 163 -0.93 -19.23 -2.68
N ASP A 164 0.31 -19.22 -2.16
CA ASP A 164 1.46 -18.64 -2.85
C ASP A 164 1.62 -19.33 -4.20
N THR A 165 1.18 -18.65 -5.25
CA THR A 165 1.29 -19.15 -6.62
C THR A 165 2.45 -18.46 -7.30
N THR A 166 3.29 -19.22 -8.00
CA THR A 166 4.36 -18.63 -8.82
C THR A 166 3.93 -18.53 -10.27
N PHE A 167 4.19 -17.39 -10.90
CA PHE A 167 3.97 -17.19 -12.33
C PHE A 167 5.21 -16.58 -12.97
N LEU A 168 5.84 -17.28 -13.90
CA LEU A 168 7.08 -16.84 -14.57
C LEU A 168 8.21 -16.44 -13.59
N GLY A 169 8.28 -17.07 -12.42
CA GLY A 169 9.28 -16.78 -11.37
C GLY A 169 8.93 -15.59 -10.45
N PHE A 170 7.75 -14.99 -10.62
CA PHE A 170 7.18 -14.01 -9.68
C PHE A 170 6.27 -14.72 -8.69
N GLY A 171 6.32 -14.30 -7.41
CA GLY A 171 5.30 -14.68 -6.44
C GLY A 171 4.03 -13.88 -6.69
N ILE A 172 2.88 -14.56 -6.63
CA ILE A 172 1.58 -13.93 -6.70
C ILE A 172 0.90 -14.16 -5.36
N ASP A 173 0.80 -13.08 -4.60
CA ASP A 173 0.14 -13.06 -3.30
C ASP A 173 -1.32 -12.68 -3.53
N LYS A 174 -2.25 -13.58 -3.25
CA LYS A 174 -3.68 -13.33 -3.43
C LYS A 174 -4.35 -13.20 -2.07
N SER A 175 -5.29 -12.27 -1.99
CA SER A 175 -6.05 -11.98 -0.78
C SER A 175 -7.39 -11.38 -1.17
N ILE A 176 -8.29 -11.29 -0.20
CA ILE A 176 -9.61 -10.73 -0.40
C ILE A 176 -9.87 -9.68 0.67
N VAL A 177 -10.34 -8.50 0.26
CA VAL A 177 -10.88 -7.50 1.17
C VAL A 177 -12.39 -7.56 1.12
N GLU A 178 -13.01 -7.82 2.27
CA GLU A 178 -14.45 -7.74 2.45
C GLU A 178 -14.81 -6.47 3.21
N ILE A 179 -15.88 -5.81 2.79
CA ILE A 179 -16.48 -4.69 3.52
C ILE A 179 -17.78 -5.18 4.12
N HIS A 180 -17.90 -5.05 5.44
CA HIS A 180 -19.02 -5.56 6.23
C HIS A 180 -19.88 -4.40 6.74
N ASP A 181 -21.21 -4.57 6.70
CA ASP A 181 -22.15 -3.82 7.53
C ASP A 181 -22.41 -4.66 8.80
N THR A 182 -21.81 -4.24 9.91
CA THR A 182 -21.84 -4.98 11.19
C THR A 182 -23.21 -4.95 11.85
N LYS A 183 -24.01 -3.92 11.57
CA LYS A 183 -25.36 -3.76 12.12
C LYS A 183 -26.34 -4.74 11.49
N GLU A 184 -26.21 -4.92 10.17
CA GLU A 184 -27.01 -5.87 9.38
C GLU A 184 -26.35 -7.26 9.27
N ASN A 185 -25.15 -7.42 9.84
CA ASN A 185 -24.32 -8.62 9.78
C ASN A 185 -24.18 -9.21 8.35
N LYS A 186 -23.81 -8.36 7.38
CA LYS A 186 -23.70 -8.76 5.97
C LYS A 186 -22.48 -8.16 5.27
N ILE A 187 -22.03 -8.84 4.22
CA ILE A 187 -20.98 -8.35 3.31
C ILE A 187 -21.63 -7.45 2.28
N ILE A 188 -21.18 -6.19 2.20
CA ILE A 188 -21.69 -5.21 1.23
C ILE A 188 -20.81 -5.10 -0.01
N ALA A 189 -19.53 -5.48 0.10
CA ALA A 189 -18.64 -5.54 -1.05
C ALA A 189 -17.42 -6.43 -0.82
N ILE A 190 -16.84 -6.92 -1.91
CA ILE A 190 -15.66 -7.79 -1.94
C ILE A 190 -14.69 -7.29 -3.01
N ALA A 191 -13.41 -7.23 -2.69
CA ALA A 191 -12.35 -6.85 -3.62
C ALA A 191 -11.19 -7.86 -3.58
N PRO A 192 -10.86 -8.54 -4.69
CA PRO A 192 -9.70 -9.44 -4.76
C PRO A 192 -8.40 -8.63 -4.82
N THR A 193 -7.62 -8.63 -3.75
CA THR A 193 -6.30 -7.99 -3.69
C THR A 193 -5.21 -8.94 -4.16
N ILE A 194 -4.46 -8.51 -5.18
CA ILE A 194 -3.42 -9.33 -5.80
C ILE A 194 -2.12 -8.54 -5.82
N GLY A 195 -1.13 -9.08 -5.13
CA GLY A 195 0.26 -8.66 -5.13
C GLY A 195 1.11 -9.46 -6.10
N VAL A 196 2.11 -8.80 -6.66
CA VAL A 196 3.16 -9.45 -7.43
C VAL A 196 4.48 -9.17 -6.71
N SER A 197 5.05 -10.20 -6.10
CA SER A 197 6.35 -10.13 -5.45
C SER A 197 7.44 -10.61 -6.40
N THR A 198 8.54 -9.86 -6.45
CA THR A 198 9.73 -10.30 -7.20
C THR A 198 10.49 -11.33 -6.39
N ASN A 199 11.09 -12.32 -7.04
CA ASN A 199 11.96 -13.29 -6.39
C ASN A 199 13.03 -12.60 -5.51
N LEU A 200 13.24 -13.10 -4.29
CA LEU A 200 14.25 -12.65 -3.32
C LEU A 200 15.63 -12.42 -3.94
N TYR A 201 16.05 -13.27 -4.89
CA TYR A 201 17.32 -13.11 -5.59
C TYR A 201 17.39 -11.83 -6.43
N MET A 202 16.33 -11.53 -7.17
CA MET A 202 16.24 -10.33 -8.01
C MET A 202 16.09 -9.07 -7.16
N GLU A 203 15.33 -9.15 -6.07
CA GLU A 203 15.25 -8.08 -5.07
C GLU A 203 16.63 -7.78 -4.49
N TRP A 204 17.43 -8.82 -4.16
CA TRP A 204 18.79 -8.67 -3.66
C TRP A 204 19.73 -8.02 -4.69
N VAL A 205 19.73 -8.48 -5.94
CA VAL A 205 20.53 -7.88 -7.03
C VAL A 205 20.17 -6.41 -7.21
N ARG A 206 18.87 -6.11 -7.27
CA ARG A 206 18.36 -4.74 -7.37
C ARG A 206 18.80 -3.90 -6.18
N GLN A 207 18.60 -4.36 -4.94
CA GLN A 207 19.02 -3.64 -3.75
C GLN A 207 20.53 -3.33 -3.77
N LYS A 208 21.36 -4.26 -4.23
CA LYS A 208 22.81 -4.03 -4.37
C LYS A 208 23.12 -2.97 -5.43
N ILE A 209 22.48 -3.02 -6.60
CA ILE A 209 22.63 -1.99 -7.65
C ILE A 209 22.13 -0.63 -7.16
N PHE A 210 20.97 -0.58 -6.51
CA PHE A 210 20.41 0.66 -6.00
C PHE A 210 21.15 1.24 -4.82
N PHE A 211 21.73 0.40 -3.96
CA PHE A 211 22.62 0.85 -2.89
C PHE A 211 23.88 1.53 -3.46
N LEU A 212 24.31 1.13 -4.66
CA LEU A 212 25.43 1.75 -5.37
C LEU A 212 25.04 3.09 -6.03
N VAL A 213 23.80 3.25 -6.47
CA VAL A 213 23.34 4.46 -7.22
C VAL A 213 22.65 5.49 -6.32
N SER A 214 21.99 5.04 -5.25
CA SER A 214 21.29 5.86 -4.27
C SER A 214 21.80 5.44 -2.90
N SER A 215 22.34 6.35 -2.11
CA SER A 215 22.96 6.12 -0.80
C SER A 215 22.02 5.50 0.26
N GLY A 216 21.60 4.25 0.07
CA GLY A 216 20.71 3.49 0.96
C GLY A 216 19.20 3.65 0.74
N GLY A 217 18.73 4.47 -0.22
CA GLY A 217 17.31 4.80 -0.39
C GLY A 217 16.49 3.90 -1.34
N GLY A 218 17.13 3.01 -2.09
CA GLY A 218 16.48 2.33 -3.23
C GLY A 218 15.35 1.37 -2.90
N ARG A 219 15.26 0.89 -1.65
CA ARG A 219 14.20 -0.04 -1.23
C ARG A 219 12.79 0.54 -1.37
N ALA A 220 12.66 1.87 -1.28
CA ALA A 220 11.38 2.57 -1.39
C ALA A 220 11.01 2.98 -2.83
N MET A 221 11.93 2.88 -3.80
CA MET A 221 11.69 3.40 -5.17
C MET A 221 11.05 2.38 -6.12
N ILE A 222 11.10 1.08 -5.80
CA ILE A 222 10.63 0.01 -6.67
C ILE A 222 9.93 -1.05 -5.82
N TYR A 223 8.82 -0.65 -5.21
CA TYR A 223 7.84 -1.59 -4.69
C TYR A 223 6.71 -1.69 -5.73
N ILE A 224 6.32 -2.91 -6.10
CA ILE A 224 5.12 -3.12 -6.91
C ILE A 224 3.96 -3.13 -5.92
N ASP A 225 3.21 -2.03 -5.82
CA ASP A 225 2.07 -1.95 -4.90
C ASP A 225 1.06 -3.07 -5.19
N SER A 226 0.83 -3.90 -4.18
CA SER A 226 0.08 -5.16 -4.23
C SER A 226 -1.44 -5.04 -4.09
N ILE A 227 -1.97 -3.80 -4.11
CA ILE A 227 -3.35 -3.53 -3.73
C ILE A 227 -4.10 -2.95 -4.93
N VAL A 228 -4.41 -3.82 -5.89
CA VAL A 228 -5.10 -3.41 -7.12
C VAL A 228 -6.52 -2.93 -6.86
N THR A 229 -7.36 -3.76 -6.24
CA THR A 229 -8.82 -3.57 -6.28
C THR A 229 -9.40 -3.02 -4.98
N ALA A 230 -8.78 -3.29 -3.82
CA ALA A 230 -9.33 -2.84 -2.54
C ALA A 230 -9.32 -1.30 -2.43
N GLN A 231 -8.31 -0.64 -2.98
CA GLN A 231 -8.28 0.81 -3.00
C GLN A 231 -9.34 1.39 -3.94
N GLU A 232 -9.58 0.74 -5.08
CA GLU A 232 -10.63 1.13 -6.03
C GLU A 232 -12.01 0.95 -5.39
N LEU A 233 -12.27 -0.21 -4.77
CA LEU A 233 -13.50 -0.48 -4.05
C LEU A 233 -13.77 0.55 -2.94
N ARG A 234 -12.76 0.85 -2.11
CA ARG A 234 -12.89 1.83 -1.03
C ARG A 234 -13.18 3.24 -1.57
N LYS A 235 -12.51 3.64 -2.66
CA LYS A 235 -12.81 4.92 -3.33
C LYS A 235 -14.23 4.94 -3.88
N GLU A 236 -14.73 3.84 -4.41
CA GLU A 236 -16.09 3.77 -4.95
C GLU A 236 -17.15 3.83 -3.85
N LEU A 237 -16.98 3.06 -2.77
CA LEU A 237 -17.94 3.04 -1.65
C LEU A 237 -17.92 4.31 -0.80
N PHE A 238 -16.75 4.94 -0.65
CA PHE A 238 -16.53 6.06 0.27
C PHE A 238 -15.93 7.29 -0.42
N THR A 239 -16.30 7.53 -1.69
CA THR A 239 -15.69 8.55 -2.58
C THR A 239 -15.56 9.94 -1.96
N ASP A 240 -16.51 10.28 -1.10
CA ASP A 240 -16.66 11.60 -0.53
C ASP A 240 -15.99 11.79 0.84
N ILE A 241 -15.30 10.77 1.36
CA ILE A 241 -14.69 10.78 2.70
C ILE A 241 -13.16 10.76 2.61
N LYS A 242 -12.54 11.94 2.73
CA LYS A 242 -11.07 12.07 2.69
C LYS A 242 -10.42 11.49 3.97
N GLY A 243 -9.77 10.33 3.84
CA GLY A 243 -9.03 9.69 4.94
C GLY A 243 -9.34 8.21 5.10
N ILE A 244 -10.40 7.74 4.45
CA ILE A 244 -10.68 6.32 4.22
C ILE A 244 -9.77 5.85 3.09
N ARG A 245 -8.94 4.82 3.35
CA ARG A 245 -7.92 4.36 2.41
C ARG A 245 -7.58 2.91 2.62
#